data_AF-A0A1M3IF41-F1
#
_entry.id   AF-A0A1M3IF41-F1
#
_cell.length_a   1.000
_cell.length_b   1.000
_cell.length_c   1.000
_cell.angle_alpha   90.00
_cell.angle_beta   90.00
_cell.angle_gamma   90.00
#
_symmetry.space_group_name_H-M   'P 1'
#
loop_
_entity.id
_entity.type
_entity.pdbx_description
1 polymer ?
#
loop_
_entity_poly.entity_id
_entity_poly.type
_entity_poly.pdbx_seq_one_letter_code
_entity_poly.pdbx_strand_id
1 'polypeptide(L)'
;MKDFLNKMSEKASDMKDAVSESFSMDKLSEKIASVSDGAKDKITNTTNDLISLSPIIEEMGYKTTSISVTVGLPPDVTFHFQKTADVSAERRAEIMAQHKDKALLGTVVKMLVATDEYRDKLKLGAFKFNNIDVCIGLTPGMTIQLVPEEN
;
A
#
# COMPACT_ATOMS: atom_id res chain seq x y z
N MET A 1 -37.80 24.44 -10.45
CA MET A 1 -36.57 24.50 -9.62
C MET A 1 -36.82 24.18 -8.13
N LYS A 2 -37.95 24.58 -7.52
CA LYS A 2 -38.27 24.25 -6.11
C LYS A 2 -38.48 22.75 -5.85
N ASP A 3 -39.02 21.99 -6.81
CA ASP A 3 -39.27 20.55 -6.64
C ASP A 3 -38.01 19.67 -6.70
N PHE A 4 -36.92 20.17 -7.31
CA PHE A 4 -35.64 19.46 -7.35
C PHE A 4 -34.86 19.61 -6.04
N LEU A 5 -34.97 20.76 -5.36
CA LEU A 5 -34.33 21.02 -4.06
C LEU A 5 -35.02 20.25 -2.93
N ASN A 6 -36.35 20.12 -2.95
CA ASN A 6 -37.06 19.32 -1.94
C ASN A 6 -36.75 17.82 -2.03
N LYS A 7 -36.68 17.25 -3.24
CA LYS A 7 -36.29 15.84 -3.42
C LYS A 7 -34.83 15.54 -3.04
N MET A 8 -33.95 16.53 -3.18
CA MET A 8 -32.56 16.41 -2.74
C MET A 8 -32.42 16.56 -1.22
N SER A 9 -33.28 17.37 -0.58
CA SER A 9 -33.35 17.51 0.89
C SER A 9 -33.86 16.23 1.58
N GLU A 10 -34.89 15.58 1.02
CA GLU A 10 -35.40 14.28 1.52
C GLU A 10 -34.37 13.15 1.31
N LYS A 11 -33.75 13.06 0.13
CA LYS A 11 -32.68 12.08 -0.08
C LYS A 11 -31.43 12.35 0.74
N ALA A 12 -31.16 13.61 1.09
CA ALA A 12 -30.03 13.97 1.94
C ALA A 12 -30.27 13.63 3.41
N SER A 13 -31.52 13.68 3.92
CA SER A 13 -31.82 13.21 5.28
C SER A 13 -31.72 11.69 5.37
N ASP A 14 -32.29 10.96 4.41
CA ASP A 14 -32.23 9.50 4.40
C ASP A 14 -30.80 8.98 4.20
N MET A 15 -30.00 9.68 3.40
CA MET A 15 -28.57 9.36 3.22
C MET A 15 -27.74 9.75 4.46
N LYS A 16 -28.09 10.82 5.16
CA LYS A 16 -27.41 11.22 6.40
C LYS A 16 -27.71 10.23 7.53
N ASP A 17 -28.94 9.76 7.64
CA ASP A 17 -29.33 8.77 8.64
C ASP A 17 -28.73 7.40 8.33
N ALA A 18 -28.77 6.93 7.07
CA ALA A 18 -28.13 5.68 6.66
C ALA A 18 -26.59 5.72 6.78
N VAL A 19 -25.95 6.86 6.50
CA VAL A 19 -24.51 7.04 6.73
C VAL A 19 -24.22 7.12 8.22
N SER A 20 -25.06 7.77 9.03
CA SER A 20 -24.86 7.86 10.49
C SER A 20 -25.04 6.52 11.22
N GLU A 21 -25.98 5.68 10.78
CA GLU A 21 -26.21 4.32 11.33
C GLU A 21 -25.19 3.30 10.84
N SER A 22 -24.54 3.55 9.69
CA SER A 22 -23.51 2.69 9.11
C SER A 22 -22.08 3.11 9.48
N PHE A 23 -21.87 4.37 9.89
CA PHE A 23 -20.61 4.96 10.38
C PHE A 23 -20.70 5.47 11.84
N SER A 24 -21.53 4.84 12.67
CA SER A 24 -21.49 5.14 14.11
C SER A 24 -20.11 4.73 14.66
N MET A 25 -19.45 5.61 15.41
CA MET A 25 -18.15 5.32 16.04
C MET A 25 -18.19 4.03 16.88
N ASP A 26 -19.34 3.73 17.48
CA ASP A 26 -19.57 2.48 18.22
C ASP A 26 -19.43 1.25 17.31
N LYS A 27 -20.08 1.22 16.14
CA LYS A 27 -19.94 0.12 15.16
C LYS A 27 -18.54 0.05 14.53
N LEU A 28 -17.87 1.20 14.36
CA LEU A 28 -16.49 1.24 13.89
C LEU A 28 -15.55 0.61 14.94
N SER A 29 -15.73 0.96 16.22
CA SER A 29 -14.98 0.38 17.32
C SER A 29 -15.24 -1.10 17.51
N GLU A 30 -16.50 -1.55 17.38
CA GLU A 30 -16.87 -2.97 17.37
C GLU A 30 -16.24 -3.71 16.18
N LYS A 31 -16.21 -3.09 14.99
CA LYS A 31 -15.57 -3.69 13.80
C LYS A 31 -14.05 -3.79 13.96
N ILE A 32 -13.40 -2.78 14.53
CA ILE A 32 -11.97 -2.80 14.86
C ILE A 32 -11.69 -3.86 15.93
N ALA A 33 -12.56 -3.97 16.95
CA ALA A 33 -12.48 -5.03 17.95
C ALA A 33 -12.72 -6.43 17.35
N SER A 34 -13.57 -6.52 16.31
CA SER A 34 -13.88 -7.75 15.58
C SER A 34 -12.81 -8.17 14.57
N VAL A 35 -11.74 -7.39 14.38
CA VAL A 35 -10.55 -7.86 13.65
C VAL A 35 -10.07 -9.12 14.36
N SER A 36 -10.25 -10.26 13.70
CA SER A 36 -9.88 -11.56 14.25
C SER A 36 -8.41 -11.55 14.66
N ASP A 37 -8.06 -12.22 15.76
CA ASP A 37 -6.67 -12.28 16.21
C ASP A 37 -5.74 -12.85 15.13
N GLY A 38 -6.24 -13.78 14.29
CA GLY A 38 -5.50 -14.26 13.11
C GLY A 38 -5.16 -13.19 12.06
N ALA A 39 -5.96 -12.12 11.93
CA ALA A 39 -5.63 -10.99 11.06
C ALA A 39 -4.55 -10.10 11.69
N LYS A 40 -4.63 -9.85 13.01
CA LYS A 40 -3.60 -9.10 13.76
C LYS A 40 -2.25 -9.82 13.73
N ASP A 41 -2.26 -11.13 13.93
CA ASP A 41 -1.07 -11.96 13.85
C ASP A 41 -0.47 -11.95 12.44
N LYS A 42 -1.31 -12.02 11.40
CA LYS A 42 -0.84 -11.96 10.01
C LYS A 42 -0.20 -10.62 9.67
N ILE A 43 -0.78 -9.51 10.11
CA ILE A 43 -0.22 -8.15 9.96
C ILE A 43 1.13 -8.05 10.67
N THR A 44 1.20 -8.52 11.90
CA THR A 44 2.42 -8.49 12.72
C THR A 44 3.53 -9.33 12.10
N ASN A 45 3.21 -10.56 11.69
CA ASN A 45 4.16 -11.46 11.03
C ASN A 45 4.63 -10.88 9.69
N THR A 46 3.71 -10.35 8.87
CA THR A 46 4.07 -9.71 7.58
C THR A 46 4.97 -8.49 7.79
N THR A 47 4.69 -7.68 8.83
CA THR A 47 5.52 -6.53 9.19
C THR A 47 6.92 -6.97 9.60
N ASN A 48 7.02 -7.97 10.48
CA ASN A 48 8.31 -8.51 10.93
C ASN A 48 9.10 -9.16 9.80
N ASP A 49 8.44 -9.96 8.97
CA ASP A 49 9.04 -10.57 7.78
C ASP A 49 9.63 -9.48 6.89
N LEU A 50 8.88 -8.40 6.60
CA LEU A 50 9.41 -7.37 5.72
C LEU A 50 10.52 -6.52 6.36
N ILE A 51 10.47 -6.26 7.67
CA ILE A 51 11.60 -5.65 8.38
C ILE A 51 12.85 -6.52 8.18
N SER A 52 12.73 -7.85 8.27
CA SER A 52 13.85 -8.77 8.04
C SER A 52 14.32 -8.81 6.57
N LEU A 53 13.44 -8.47 5.62
CA LEU A 53 13.74 -8.41 4.19
C LEU A 53 14.35 -7.09 3.76
N SER A 54 14.16 -6.00 4.52
CA SER A 54 14.59 -4.66 4.15
C SER A 54 16.08 -4.57 3.77
N PRO A 55 17.04 -5.20 4.49
CA PRO A 55 18.45 -5.19 4.09
C PRO A 55 18.69 -5.84 2.71
N ILE A 56 17.97 -6.93 2.41
CA ILE A 56 18.09 -7.64 1.13
C ILE A 56 17.50 -6.78 0.01
N ILE A 57 16.39 -6.09 0.28
CA ILE A 57 15.74 -5.17 -0.66
C ILE A 57 16.65 -3.96 -0.96
N GLU A 58 17.39 -3.47 0.04
CA GLU A 58 18.41 -2.44 -0.13
C GLU A 58 19.56 -2.86 -1.07
N GLU A 59 20.04 -4.10 -0.97
CA GLU A 59 21.02 -4.66 -1.91
C GLU A 59 20.52 -4.71 -3.36
N MET A 60 19.19 -4.72 -3.55
CA MET A 60 18.55 -4.70 -4.87
C MET A 60 18.29 -3.28 -5.41
N GLY A 61 18.72 -2.25 -4.69
CA GLY A 61 18.63 -0.84 -5.12
C GLY A 61 17.36 -0.12 -4.68
N TYR A 62 16.65 -0.66 -3.68
CA TYR A 62 15.45 -0.04 -3.12
C TYR A 62 15.58 0.11 -1.60
N LYS A 63 15.39 1.32 -1.09
CA LYS A 63 15.42 1.59 0.34
C LYS A 63 14.01 1.66 0.90
N THR A 64 13.76 0.95 2.00
CA THR A 64 12.53 1.11 2.78
C THR A 64 12.56 2.46 3.49
N THR A 65 11.64 3.38 3.15
CA THR A 65 11.55 4.70 3.78
C THR A 65 10.68 4.69 5.03
N SER A 66 9.56 3.95 4.97
CA SER A 66 8.60 3.85 6.06
C SER A 66 7.71 2.62 5.89
N ILE A 67 7.08 2.24 7.00
CA ILE A 67 6.08 1.17 7.06
C ILE A 67 4.83 1.76 7.71
N SER A 68 3.70 1.67 7.02
CA SER A 68 2.39 2.12 7.49
C SER A 68 1.53 0.92 7.78
N VAL A 69 1.06 0.79 9.01
CA VAL A 69 0.13 -0.28 9.41
C VAL A 69 -1.25 0.30 9.56
N THR A 70 -2.16 -0.12 8.69
CA THR A 70 -3.58 0.25 8.74
C THR A 70 -4.31 -0.75 9.61
N VAL A 71 -4.73 -0.33 10.81
CA VAL A 71 -5.52 -1.15 11.75
C VAL A 71 -7.03 -1.03 11.49
N GLY A 72 -7.44 -0.25 10.48
CA GLY A 72 -8.82 -0.10 10.02
C GLY A 72 -9.36 -1.35 9.32
N LEU A 73 -10.62 -1.35 8.88
CA LEU A 73 -11.23 -2.48 8.15
C LEU A 73 -11.34 -2.18 6.64
N PRO A 74 -10.78 -2.99 5.74
CA PRO A 74 -9.89 -4.12 6.02
C PRO A 74 -8.49 -3.64 6.45
N PRO A 75 -7.80 -4.37 7.32
CA PRO A 75 -6.47 -3.95 7.75
C PRO A 75 -5.42 -4.34 6.71
N ASP A 76 -4.35 -3.55 6.64
CA ASP A 76 -3.26 -3.72 5.70
C ASP A 76 -1.93 -3.20 6.25
N VAL A 77 -0.84 -3.62 5.61
CA VAL A 77 0.49 -3.08 5.83
C VAL A 77 0.98 -2.51 4.51
N THR A 78 1.28 -1.23 4.48
CA THR A 78 1.84 -0.55 3.32
C THR A 78 3.30 -0.24 3.56
N PHE A 79 4.14 -0.65 2.62
CA PHE A 79 5.57 -0.44 2.67
C PHE A 79 5.97 0.58 1.63
N HIS A 80 6.71 1.58 2.06
CA HIS A 80 7.14 2.67 1.22
C HIS A 80 8.59 2.44 0.83
N PHE A 81 8.85 2.35 -0.47
CA PHE A 81 10.18 2.15 -1.03
C PHE A 81 10.59 3.32 -1.89
N GLN A 82 11.86 3.70 -1.78
CA GLN A 82 12.49 4.66 -2.68
C GLN A 82 13.58 3.95 -3.46
N LYS A 83 13.61 4.14 -4.78
CA LYS A 83 14.70 3.63 -5.61
C LYS A 83 15.98 4.42 -5.33
N THR A 84 17.05 3.73 -4.96
CA THR A 84 18.35 4.33 -4.63
C THR A 84 19.42 4.03 -5.68
N ALA A 85 19.34 2.89 -6.37
CA ALA A 85 20.31 2.50 -7.38
C ALA A 85 19.71 1.59 -8.45
N ASP A 86 20.29 1.64 -9.65
CA ASP A 86 20.01 0.68 -10.72
C ASP A 86 20.89 -0.56 -10.57
N VAL A 87 20.30 -1.65 -10.09
CA VAL A 87 20.97 -2.96 -10.01
C VAL A 87 20.72 -3.73 -11.31
N SER A 88 21.70 -4.52 -11.79
CA SER A 88 21.50 -5.32 -13.00
C SER A 88 20.50 -6.46 -12.77
N ALA A 89 19.83 -6.90 -13.84
CA ALA A 89 18.91 -8.05 -13.77
C ALA A 89 19.63 -9.33 -13.31
N GLU A 90 20.89 -9.51 -13.73
CA GLU A 90 21.75 -10.63 -13.33
C GLU A 90 22.01 -10.61 -11.83
N ARG A 91 22.41 -9.46 -11.27
CA ARG A 91 22.69 -9.32 -9.84
C ARG A 91 21.42 -9.51 -9.00
N ARG A 92 20.27 -9.01 -9.45
CA ARG A 92 18.98 -9.28 -8.80
C ARG A 92 18.64 -10.77 -8.82
N ALA A 93 18.90 -11.47 -9.93
CA ALA A 93 18.64 -12.90 -10.05
C ALA A 93 19.54 -13.72 -9.10
N GLU A 94 20.81 -13.32 -8.91
CA GLU A 94 21.71 -13.94 -7.92
C GLU A 94 21.18 -13.79 -6.49
N ILE A 95 20.81 -12.57 -6.08
CA ILE A 95 20.26 -12.29 -4.74
C ILE A 95 18.97 -13.09 -4.52
N MET A 96 18.07 -13.11 -5.52
CA MET A 96 16.85 -13.91 -5.49
C MET A 96 17.12 -15.42 -5.42
N ALA A 97 18.19 -15.91 -6.04
CA ALA A 97 18.56 -17.31 -5.98
C ALA A 97 19.10 -17.74 -4.60
N GLN A 98 19.70 -16.82 -3.85
CA GLN A 98 20.19 -17.03 -2.49
C GLN A 98 19.07 -17.02 -1.43
N HIS A 99 17.91 -16.44 -1.76
CA HIS A 99 16.77 -16.27 -0.85
C HIS A 99 15.47 -16.87 -1.39
N LYS A 100 15.55 -18.01 -2.11
CA LYS A 100 14.39 -18.69 -2.72
C LYS A 100 13.34 -19.16 -1.70
N ASP A 101 13.75 -19.34 -0.46
CA ASP A 101 12.89 -19.69 0.68
C ASP A 101 11.94 -18.55 1.08
N LYS A 102 12.25 -17.31 0.68
CA LYS A 102 11.48 -16.11 1.07
C LYS A 102 10.45 -15.73 0.01
N ALA A 103 9.28 -16.37 0.04
CA ALA A 103 8.20 -16.13 -0.93
C ALA A 103 7.74 -14.66 -1.00
N LEU A 104 7.70 -13.97 0.15
CA LEU A 104 7.34 -12.55 0.24
C LEU A 104 8.33 -11.66 -0.52
N LEU A 105 9.64 -11.94 -0.38
CA LEU A 105 10.71 -11.22 -1.08
C LEU A 105 10.50 -11.28 -2.58
N GLY A 106 10.27 -12.48 -3.13
CA GLY A 106 10.07 -12.63 -4.57
C GLY A 106 8.84 -11.90 -5.10
N THR A 107 7.80 -11.77 -4.29
CA THR A 107 6.60 -11.01 -4.65
C THR A 107 6.89 -9.50 -4.68
N VAL A 108 7.50 -8.99 -3.59
CA VAL A 108 7.84 -7.57 -3.47
C VAL A 108 8.82 -7.15 -4.57
N VAL A 109 9.87 -7.92 -4.83
CA VAL A 109 10.86 -7.63 -5.87
C VAL A 109 10.23 -7.58 -7.26
N LYS A 110 9.35 -8.53 -7.58
CA LYS A 110 8.63 -8.51 -8.87
C LYS A 110 7.78 -7.25 -9.03
N MET A 111 7.12 -6.80 -7.96
CA MET A 111 6.34 -5.56 -7.97
C MET A 111 7.23 -4.33 -8.16
N LEU A 112 8.36 -4.27 -7.45
CA LEU A 112 9.34 -3.19 -7.57
C LEU A 112 9.94 -3.09 -8.98
N VAL A 113 10.28 -4.23 -9.59
CA VAL A 113 10.80 -4.28 -10.98
C VAL A 113 9.72 -3.89 -11.98
N ALA A 114 8.49 -4.43 -11.84
CA ALA A 114 7.38 -4.08 -12.73
C ALA A 114 7.03 -2.58 -12.65
N THR A 115 7.18 -1.97 -11.47
CA THR A 115 7.00 -0.52 -11.29
C THR A 115 8.03 0.28 -12.06
N ASP A 116 9.28 -0.17 -12.06
CA ASP A 116 10.37 0.51 -12.75
C ASP A 116 10.16 0.48 -14.28
N GLU A 117 9.75 -0.68 -14.81
CA GLU A 117 9.35 -0.79 -16.22
C GLU A 117 8.12 0.09 -16.58
N TYR A 118 7.24 0.31 -15.61
CA TYR A 118 6.08 1.19 -15.77
C TYR A 118 6.48 2.66 -15.71
N ARG A 119 7.44 3.03 -14.86
CA ARG A 119 8.01 4.38 -14.75
C ARG A 119 8.55 4.88 -16.08
N ASP A 120 9.28 4.04 -16.82
CA ASP A 120 9.84 4.40 -18.13
C ASP A 120 8.79 4.78 -19.18
N LYS A 121 7.54 4.33 -18.99
CA LYS A 121 6.41 4.61 -19.88
C LYS A 121 5.63 5.86 -19.49
N LEU A 122 5.84 6.40 -18.29
CA LEU A 122 5.11 7.57 -17.79
C LEU A 122 5.76 8.87 -18.30
N LYS A 123 4.94 9.74 -18.89
CA LYS A 123 5.34 11.11 -19.21
C LYS A 123 5.15 11.99 -17.98
N LEU A 124 6.21 12.16 -17.20
CA LEU A 124 6.12 12.79 -15.88
C LEU A 124 6.03 14.32 -15.90
N GLY A 125 6.44 14.99 -16.99
CA GLY A 125 6.33 16.45 -17.11
C GLY A 125 7.07 17.16 -15.98
N ALA A 126 6.34 17.96 -15.18
CA ALA A 126 6.87 18.67 -14.00
C ALA A 126 6.79 17.85 -12.69
N PHE A 127 6.58 16.54 -12.78
CA PHE A 127 6.58 15.62 -11.65
C PHE A 127 7.79 14.69 -11.72
N LYS A 128 8.21 14.20 -10.57
CA LYS A 128 9.20 13.14 -10.44
C LYS A 128 8.64 11.97 -9.64
N PHE A 129 9.23 10.80 -9.88
CA PHE A 129 8.96 9.62 -9.09
C PHE A 129 9.45 9.85 -7.65
N ASN A 130 8.62 9.58 -6.66
CA ASN A 130 8.98 9.71 -5.24
C ASN A 130 9.14 8.34 -4.58
N ASN A 131 8.03 7.62 -4.43
CA ASN A 131 7.94 6.37 -3.69
C ASN A 131 7.12 5.31 -4.42
N ILE A 132 7.47 4.05 -4.19
CA ILE A 132 6.68 2.87 -4.52
C ILE A 132 6.05 2.39 -3.22
N ASP A 133 4.73 2.37 -3.18
CA ASP A 133 3.97 1.93 -2.03
C ASP A 133 3.43 0.53 -2.32
N VAL A 134 3.96 -0.48 -1.63
CA VAL A 134 3.51 -1.87 -1.74
C VAL A 134 2.59 -2.16 -0.58
N CYS A 135 1.30 -2.30 -0.88
CA CYS A 135 0.28 -2.65 0.10
C CYS A 135 0.14 -4.18 0.18
N ILE A 136 0.37 -4.73 1.36
CA ILE A 136 0.20 -6.15 1.68
C ILE A 136 -0.93 -6.24 2.70
N GLY A 137 -2.15 -6.47 2.18
CA GLY A 137 -3.36 -6.70 2.95
C GLY A 137 -4.05 -8.00 2.54
N LEU A 138 -5.38 -8.04 2.69
CA LEU A 138 -6.20 -9.17 2.19
C LEU A 138 -6.01 -9.38 0.67
N THR A 139 -5.84 -8.26 -0.05
CA THR A 139 -5.48 -8.21 -1.46
C THR A 139 -4.19 -7.40 -1.60
N PRO A 140 -3.11 -7.99 -2.14
CA PRO A 140 -1.89 -7.25 -2.38
C PRO A 140 -2.10 -6.22 -3.49
N GLY A 141 -1.54 -5.03 -3.31
CA GLY A 141 -1.69 -3.89 -4.22
C GLY A 141 -0.42 -3.07 -4.29
N MET A 142 -0.31 -2.23 -5.32
CA MET A 142 0.86 -1.43 -5.58
C MET A 142 0.43 -0.04 -6.05
N THR A 143 1.01 0.98 -5.44
CA THR A 143 0.73 2.39 -5.72
C THR A 143 2.04 3.09 -6.01
N ILE A 144 2.01 3.99 -7.00
CA ILE A 144 3.15 4.83 -7.37
C ILE A 144 2.86 6.25 -6.92
N GLN A 145 3.74 6.80 -6.09
CA GLN A 145 3.64 8.19 -5.66
C GLN A 145 4.52 9.09 -6.53
N LEU A 146 3.90 10.08 -7.15
CA LEU A 146 4.56 11.12 -7.92
C LEU A 146 4.46 12.44 -7.14
N VAL A 147 5.54 13.21 -7.13
CA VAL A 147 5.59 14.53 -6.47
C VAL A 147 6.08 15.59 -7.47
N PRO A 148 5.70 16.87 -7.32
CA PRO A 148 6.24 17.94 -8.16
C PRO A 148 7.77 17.98 -8.11
N GLU A 149 8.38 18.33 -9.23
CA GLU A 149 9.82 18.61 -9.29
C GLU A 149 10.06 20.00 -8.69
N GLU A 150 10.77 20.06 -7.57
CA GLU A 150 11.19 21.34 -6.99
C GLU A 150 12.28 21.95 -7.88
N ASN A 151 11.99 23.13 -8.44
CA ASN A 151 12.95 23.96 -9.19
C ASN A 151 13.98 24.60 -8.27
#